data_AF-A0A7S1CYT8-F1
#
_entry.id   AF-A0A7S1CYT8-F1
#
_cell.length_a   1.000
_cell.length_b   1.000
_cell.length_c   1.000
_cell.angle_alpha   90.00
_cell.angle_beta   90.00
_cell.angle_gamma   90.00
#
_symmetry.space_group_name_H-M   'P 1'
#
loop_
_entity.id
_entity.type
_entity.pdbx_description
1 polymer ?
#
loop_
_entity_poly.entity_id
_entity_poly.type
_entity_poly.pdbx_seq_one_letter_code
_entity_poly.pdbx_strand_id
1 'polypeptide(L)'
;GTLSQRHFTSVVSVLRRTIQDAGRACYTFAVGKVNEAKLANFAEIECFVLVACTENSLLQNEREYHVPVITPLELSIALGNDEWGEYHLDYNVFLQRSGNTKTNPEVVEEEDDTPYFSLVSGKYETRMKTTKDEVDLAALPGGGQITQYKSQAAVFLKGREYQGLEIGFGQTEVKKAVEGHRGIASEYA
;
A
#
# COMPACT_ATOMS: atom_id res chain seq x y z
N GLY A 1 -5.09 2.71 19.09
CA GLY A 1 -4.44 3.32 17.92
C GLY A 1 -4.62 2.39 16.76
N THR A 2 -5.67 2.57 15.97
CA THR A 2 -6.04 1.68 14.83
C THR A 2 -7.06 2.37 13.89
N LEU A 3 -7.31 3.68 14.01
CA LEU A 3 -8.28 4.37 13.15
C LEU A 3 -7.77 4.56 11.70
N SER A 4 -6.46 4.37 11.48
CA SER A 4 -5.81 4.56 10.18
C SER A 4 -5.87 3.33 9.26
N GLN A 5 -6.50 2.24 9.70
CA GLN A 5 -6.66 1.05 8.85
C GLN A 5 -7.84 1.26 7.91
N ARG A 6 -7.56 1.30 6.60
CA ARG A 6 -8.50 1.62 5.52
C ARG A 6 -9.80 0.79 5.57
N HIS A 7 -9.77 -0.41 6.15
CA HIS A 7 -10.91 -1.34 6.15
C HIS A 7 -11.69 -1.42 7.48
N PHE A 8 -11.23 -0.76 8.55
CA PHE A 8 -11.84 -0.90 9.88
C PHE A 8 -13.31 -0.44 9.91
N THR A 9 -13.59 0.75 9.34
CA THR A 9 -14.95 1.31 9.29
C THR A 9 -15.90 0.41 8.51
N SER A 10 -15.42 -0.16 7.40
CA SER A 10 -16.20 -1.10 6.57
C SER A 10 -16.55 -2.36 7.35
N VAL A 11 -15.58 -2.98 8.03
CA VAL A 11 -15.79 -4.19 8.85
C VAL A 11 -16.79 -3.92 9.98
N VAL A 12 -16.64 -2.82 10.72
CA VAL A 12 -17.57 -2.45 11.80
C VAL A 12 -18.99 -2.23 11.27
N SER A 13 -19.13 -1.60 10.09
CA SER A 13 -20.44 -1.38 9.47
C SER A 13 -21.13 -2.68 9.07
N VAL A 14 -20.37 -3.65 8.55
CA VAL A 14 -20.87 -4.99 8.19
C VAL A 14 -21.29 -5.75 9.44
N LEU A 15 -20.41 -5.85 10.44
CA LEU A 15 -20.70 -6.53 11.70
C LEU A 15 -21.96 -5.96 12.38
N ARG A 16 -22.09 -4.63 12.38
CA ARG A 16 -23.26 -3.97 12.95
C ARG A 16 -24.56 -4.42 12.26
N ARG A 17 -24.55 -4.51 10.92
CA ARG A 17 -25.72 -4.99 10.16
C ARG A 17 -26.00 -6.45 10.47
N THR A 18 -24.99 -7.32 10.39
CA THR A 18 -25.16 -8.76 10.65
C THR A 18 -25.73 -9.04 12.06
N ILE A 19 -25.26 -8.31 13.08
CA ILE A 19 -25.77 -8.46 14.46
C ILE A 19 -27.21 -7.93 14.58
N GLN A 20 -27.53 -6.82 13.92
CA GLN A 20 -28.88 -6.25 13.89
C GLN A 20 -29.87 -7.15 13.15
N ASP A 21 -29.46 -7.76 12.04
CA ASP A 21 -30.26 -8.71 11.28
C ASP A 21 -30.54 -9.98 12.09
N ALA A 22 -29.60 -10.38 12.96
CA ALA A 22 -29.78 -11.44 13.95
C ALA A 22 -30.64 -11.03 15.16
N GLY A 23 -31.13 -9.78 15.22
CA GLY A 23 -32.00 -9.27 16.28
C GLY A 23 -31.29 -9.00 17.61
N ARG A 24 -29.97 -8.82 17.61
CA ARG A 24 -29.18 -8.58 18.83
C ARG A 24 -28.75 -7.12 18.94
N ALA A 25 -28.62 -6.62 20.18
CA ALA A 25 -28.09 -5.29 20.44
C ALA A 25 -26.56 -5.27 20.25
N CYS A 26 -26.03 -4.23 19.61
CA CYS A 26 -24.60 -4.08 19.37
C CYS A 26 -24.09 -2.69 19.79
N TYR A 27 -22.92 -2.66 20.42
CA TYR A 27 -22.23 -1.43 20.81
C TYR A 27 -20.80 -1.45 20.30
N THR A 28 -20.30 -0.29 19.86
CA THR A 28 -18.92 -0.15 19.37
C THR A 28 -18.09 0.60 20.40
N PHE A 29 -17.05 -0.06 20.92
CA PHE A 29 -16.12 0.53 21.87
C PHE A 29 -14.79 0.82 21.19
N ALA A 30 -14.32 2.06 21.28
CA ALA A 30 -12.97 2.44 20.86
C ALA A 30 -12.07 2.45 22.09
N VAL A 31 -11.27 1.39 22.26
CA VAL A 31 -10.38 1.22 23.43
C VAL A 31 -8.94 1.07 22.94
N GLY A 32 -7.98 1.51 23.75
CA GLY A 32 -6.55 1.24 23.54
C GLY A 32 -6.21 -0.23 23.81
N LYS A 33 -5.25 -0.50 24.70
CA LYS A 33 -4.97 -1.87 25.15
C LYS A 33 -6.19 -2.43 25.91
N VAL A 34 -6.74 -3.54 25.44
CA VAL A 34 -7.82 -4.28 26.10
C VAL A 34 -7.22 -4.97 27.34
N ASN A 35 -7.96 -4.93 28.45
CA ASN A 35 -7.60 -5.59 29.70
C ASN A 35 -8.89 -6.09 30.37
N GLU A 36 -8.80 -7.12 31.19
CA GLU A 36 -9.93 -7.73 31.90
C GLU A 36 -10.74 -6.69 32.68
N ALA A 37 -10.06 -5.83 33.46
CA ALA A 37 -10.70 -4.77 34.24
C ALA A 37 -11.54 -3.79 33.39
N LYS A 38 -11.21 -3.61 32.10
CA LYS A 38 -11.99 -2.75 31.20
C LYS A 38 -13.25 -3.44 30.68
N LEU A 39 -13.18 -4.75 30.45
CA LEU A 39 -14.33 -5.55 30.00
C LEU A 39 -15.31 -5.77 31.17
N ALA A 40 -14.80 -5.95 32.39
CA ALA A 40 -15.62 -6.12 33.60
C ALA A 40 -16.54 -4.92 33.89
N ASN A 41 -16.21 -3.72 33.43
CA ASN A 41 -17.08 -2.53 33.57
C ASN A 41 -18.38 -2.64 32.75
N PHE A 42 -18.43 -3.54 31.78
CA PHE A 42 -19.58 -3.74 30.89
C PHE A 42 -20.18 -5.14 31.11
N ALA A 43 -20.62 -5.41 32.34
CA ALA A 43 -21.17 -6.71 32.73
C ALA A 43 -22.46 -7.11 32.00
N GLU A 44 -23.14 -6.15 31.35
CA GLU A 44 -24.32 -6.41 30.51
C GLU A 44 -23.97 -7.02 29.14
N ILE A 45 -22.69 -6.97 28.73
CA ILE A 45 -22.25 -7.49 27.44
C ILE A 45 -21.88 -8.97 27.57
N GLU A 46 -22.60 -9.82 26.84
CA GLU A 46 -22.42 -11.28 26.88
C GLU A 46 -21.23 -11.78 26.04
N CYS A 47 -20.80 -11.00 25.06
CA CYS A 47 -19.70 -11.36 24.16
C CYS A 47 -19.08 -10.12 23.53
N PHE A 48 -17.74 -10.10 23.43
CA PHE A 48 -17.00 -9.04 22.75
C PHE A 48 -16.44 -9.52 21.43
N VAL A 49 -16.56 -8.70 20.39
CA VAL A 49 -15.94 -8.96 19.09
C VAL A 49 -14.70 -8.08 18.97
N LEU A 50 -13.52 -8.69 18.93
CA LEU A 50 -12.27 -7.98 18.78
C LEU A 50 -11.99 -7.69 17.30
N VAL A 51 -12.06 -6.41 16.94
CA VAL A 51 -11.62 -5.93 15.63
C VAL A 51 -10.21 -5.33 15.78
N ALA A 52 -9.17 -6.18 15.74
CA ALA A 52 -7.77 -5.76 15.75
C ALA A 52 -6.92 -6.35 14.60
N CYS A 53 -5.83 -5.67 14.24
CA CYS A 53 -4.90 -6.12 13.20
C CYS A 53 -4.33 -7.51 13.53
N THR A 54 -4.03 -8.32 12.51
CA THR A 54 -3.42 -9.66 12.63
C THR A 54 -2.20 -9.69 13.57
N GLU A 55 -1.38 -8.65 13.56
CA GLU A 55 -0.18 -8.51 14.40
C GLU A 55 -0.47 -8.28 15.89
N ASN A 56 -1.69 -7.86 16.25
CA ASN A 56 -2.10 -7.53 17.62
C ASN A 56 -3.42 -8.20 18.03
N SER A 57 -3.89 -9.17 17.25
CA SER A 57 -5.17 -9.86 17.47
C SER A 57 -5.05 -11.04 18.44
N LEU A 58 -3.82 -11.46 18.77
CA LEU A 58 -3.59 -12.51 19.75
C LEU A 58 -3.75 -11.93 21.15
N LEU A 59 -4.93 -12.12 21.72
CA LEU A 59 -5.18 -11.94 23.14
C LEU A 59 -4.20 -12.86 23.89
N GLN A 60 -3.17 -12.28 24.49
CA GLN A 60 -2.09 -13.05 25.13
C GLN A 60 -2.61 -13.98 26.25
N ASN A 61 -3.74 -13.64 26.86
CA ASN A 61 -4.34 -14.36 27.99
C ASN A 61 -5.86 -14.54 27.79
N GLU A 62 -6.30 -15.35 26.83
CA GLU A 62 -7.75 -15.64 26.64
C GLU A 62 -8.41 -16.28 27.86
N ARG A 63 -7.63 -16.95 28.71
CA ARG A 63 -8.10 -17.64 29.93
C ARG A 63 -8.48 -16.71 31.07
N GLU A 64 -8.10 -15.44 30.99
CA GLU A 64 -8.29 -14.44 32.04
C GLU A 64 -9.55 -13.59 31.82
N TYR A 65 -10.30 -13.82 30.73
CA TYR A 65 -11.52 -13.07 30.46
C TYR A 65 -12.77 -13.80 30.94
N HIS A 66 -13.56 -13.13 31.77
CA HIS A 66 -14.87 -13.63 32.22
C HIS A 66 -15.93 -13.69 31.12
N VAL A 67 -15.73 -12.94 30.03
CA VAL A 67 -16.65 -12.84 28.89
C VAL A 67 -15.88 -13.26 27.63
N PRO A 68 -16.46 -14.10 26.75
CA PRO A 68 -15.79 -14.55 25.53
C PRO A 68 -15.48 -13.36 24.62
N VAL A 69 -14.23 -13.29 24.18
CA VAL A 69 -13.77 -12.33 23.17
C VAL A 69 -13.50 -13.12 21.90
N ILE A 70 -14.28 -12.84 20.86
CA ILE A 70 -14.27 -13.58 19.59
C ILE A 70 -13.81 -12.70 18.43
N THR A 71 -13.43 -13.33 17.32
CA THR A 71 -13.10 -12.63 16.08
C THR A 71 -14.33 -12.37 15.19
N PRO A 72 -14.25 -11.43 14.23
CA PRO A 72 -15.33 -11.19 13.26
C PRO A 72 -15.75 -12.46 12.48
N LEU A 73 -14.79 -13.33 12.17
CA LEU A 73 -15.03 -14.60 11.50
C LEU A 73 -15.84 -15.55 12.38
N GLU A 74 -15.41 -15.74 13.64
CA GLU A 74 -16.12 -16.56 14.62
C GLU A 74 -17.55 -16.08 14.86
N LEU A 75 -17.78 -14.76 14.87
CA LEU A 75 -19.13 -14.21 14.99
C LEU A 75 -20.00 -14.63 13.80
N SER A 76 -19.47 -14.59 12.58
CA SER A 76 -20.24 -14.93 11.38
C SER A 76 -20.59 -16.41 11.34
N ILE A 77 -19.68 -17.26 11.83
CA ILE A 77 -19.95 -18.69 12.02
C ILE A 77 -21.00 -18.90 13.11
N ALA A 78 -20.90 -18.19 14.24
CA ALA A 78 -21.86 -18.28 15.35
C ALA A 78 -23.28 -17.83 14.98
N LEU A 79 -23.41 -16.91 14.02
CA LEU A 79 -24.69 -16.47 13.47
C LEU A 79 -25.23 -17.40 12.37
N GLY A 80 -24.47 -18.42 11.94
CA GLY A 80 -24.86 -19.38 10.92
C GLY A 80 -24.71 -18.85 9.49
N ASN A 81 -24.01 -17.74 9.29
CA ASN A 81 -23.72 -17.18 7.97
C ASN A 81 -22.57 -17.93 7.28
N ASP A 82 -21.72 -18.60 8.06
CA ASP A 82 -20.49 -19.22 7.59
C ASP A 82 -20.23 -20.58 8.25
N GLU A 83 -19.55 -21.47 7.53
CA GLU A 83 -19.08 -22.75 8.06
C GLU A 83 -17.62 -22.67 8.54
N TRP A 84 -17.28 -23.51 9.53
CA TRP A 84 -15.91 -23.72 9.97
C TRP A 84 -15.07 -24.27 8.81
N GLY A 85 -14.08 -23.48 8.38
CA GLY A 85 -13.14 -23.83 7.32
C GLY A 85 -11.76 -23.29 7.63
N GLU A 86 -11.09 -22.71 6.63
CA GLU A 86 -9.82 -22.04 6.86
C GLU A 86 -10.00 -20.79 7.72
N TYR A 87 -9.23 -20.73 8.81
CA TYR A 87 -9.26 -19.63 9.77
C TYR A 87 -8.34 -18.50 9.30
N HIS A 88 -8.94 -17.39 8.87
CA HIS A 88 -8.22 -16.20 8.40
C HIS A 88 -8.55 -15.01 9.30
N LEU A 89 -7.51 -14.31 9.78
CA LEU A 89 -7.62 -13.09 10.59
C LEU A 89 -7.62 -11.80 9.74
N ASP A 90 -7.49 -11.92 8.42
CA ASP A 90 -7.49 -10.78 7.51
C ASP A 90 -8.90 -10.27 7.22
N TYR A 91 -9.10 -8.96 7.40
CA TYR A 91 -10.35 -8.27 7.12
C TYR A 91 -10.76 -8.29 5.66
N ASN A 92 -9.79 -8.32 4.74
CA ASN A 92 -10.11 -8.35 3.31
C ASN A 92 -10.85 -9.63 2.95
N VAL A 93 -10.36 -10.76 3.47
CA VAL A 93 -11.00 -12.08 3.30
C VAL A 93 -12.39 -12.08 3.93
N PHE A 94 -12.54 -11.50 5.13
CA PHE A 94 -13.83 -11.37 5.79
C PHE A 94 -14.85 -10.54 4.97
N LEU A 95 -14.44 -9.39 4.45
CA LEU A 95 -15.32 -8.50 3.68
C LEU A 95 -15.76 -9.12 2.35
N GLN A 96 -14.87 -9.85 1.69
CA GLN A 96 -15.21 -10.61 0.47
C GLN A 96 -16.25 -11.69 0.77
N ARG A 97 -16.07 -12.42 1.88
CA ARG A 97 -16.94 -13.53 2.27
C ARG A 97 -18.32 -13.08 2.76
N SER A 98 -18.39 -11.95 3.47
CA SER A 98 -19.66 -11.34 3.90
C SER A 98 -20.48 -10.72 2.75
N GLY A 99 -20.03 -10.83 1.49
CA GLY A 99 -20.78 -10.38 0.33
C GLY A 99 -20.85 -8.87 0.15
N ASN A 100 -20.06 -8.09 0.91
CA ASN A 100 -20.06 -6.62 0.82
C ASN A 100 -19.11 -6.09 -0.26
N THR A 101 -18.65 -6.96 -1.16
CA THR A 101 -18.01 -6.56 -2.40
C THR A 101 -18.61 -7.33 -3.57
N LYS A 102 -19.34 -6.61 -4.44
CA LYS A 102 -19.20 -6.83 -5.88
C LYS A 102 -17.77 -6.44 -6.27
N THR A 103 -16.79 -7.19 -5.82
CA THR A 103 -15.48 -7.24 -6.46
C THR A 103 -15.55 -8.48 -7.32
N ASN A 104 -15.81 -8.24 -8.61
CA ASN A 104 -15.44 -9.16 -9.66
C ASN A 104 -14.03 -9.71 -9.33
N PRO A 105 -13.74 -11.01 -9.46
CA PRO A 105 -12.39 -11.55 -9.25
C PRO A 105 -11.37 -11.09 -10.32
N GLU A 106 -11.71 -10.06 -11.11
CA GLU A 106 -10.82 -9.39 -12.03
C GLU A 106 -10.58 -7.98 -11.51
N VAL A 107 -9.29 -7.65 -11.37
CA VAL A 107 -8.74 -6.35 -10.99
C VAL A 107 -8.83 -6.01 -9.48
N VAL A 108 -7.94 -6.63 -8.70
CA VAL A 108 -7.28 -5.88 -7.60
C VAL A 108 -6.47 -4.80 -8.30
N GLU A 109 -7.10 -3.65 -8.55
CA GLU A 109 -6.34 -2.42 -8.78
C GLU A 109 -5.58 -2.19 -7.47
N GLU A 110 -4.34 -2.67 -7.42
CA GLU A 110 -3.35 -2.06 -6.55
C GLU A 110 -3.48 -0.55 -6.78
N GLU A 111 -3.90 0.18 -5.74
CA GLU A 111 -3.89 1.65 -5.62
C GLU A 111 -2.43 2.18 -5.73
N ASP A 112 -1.75 1.82 -6.80
CA ASP A 112 -0.38 2.17 -7.18
C ASP A 112 -0.30 3.67 -7.57
N ASP A 113 -1.46 4.33 -7.68
CA ASP A 113 -1.61 5.78 -7.86
C ASP A 113 -1.58 6.56 -6.53
N THR A 114 -1.42 5.89 -5.38
CA THR A 114 -1.25 6.62 -4.11
C THR A 114 0.13 7.29 -4.04
N PRO A 115 0.20 8.63 -3.93
CA PRO A 115 1.49 9.32 -3.90
C PRO A 115 2.27 8.93 -2.65
N TYR A 116 3.51 8.46 -2.82
CA TYR A 116 4.39 8.08 -1.73
C TYR A 116 5.36 9.22 -1.40
N PHE A 117 5.66 9.43 -0.11
CA PHE A 117 6.61 10.46 0.31
C PHE A 117 8.05 9.91 0.28
N SER A 118 8.87 10.46 -0.61
CA SER A 118 10.28 10.07 -0.74
C SER A 118 11.14 10.82 0.28
N LEU A 119 11.77 10.08 1.20
CA LEU A 119 12.71 10.64 2.19
C LEU A 119 14.02 11.16 1.56
N VAL A 120 14.31 10.74 0.33
CA VAL A 120 15.51 11.18 -0.40
C VAL A 120 15.27 12.53 -1.08
N SER A 121 14.09 12.72 -1.69
CA SER A 121 13.73 13.97 -2.39
C SER A 121 12.92 14.96 -1.54
N GLY A 122 12.39 14.51 -0.40
CA GLY A 122 11.55 15.30 0.52
C GLY A 122 10.19 15.67 -0.08
N LYS A 123 9.73 14.95 -1.10
CA LYS A 123 8.52 15.27 -1.87
C LYS A 123 7.62 14.05 -2.03
N TYR A 124 6.34 14.31 -2.28
CA TYR A 124 5.40 13.29 -2.71
C TYR A 124 5.63 12.97 -4.19
N GLU A 125 5.86 11.69 -4.49
CA GLU A 125 6.09 11.17 -5.85
C GLU A 125 5.00 10.16 -6.19
N THR A 126 4.43 10.28 -7.40
CA THR A 126 3.47 9.31 -7.96
C THR A 126 4.19 8.45 -8.99
N ARG A 127 4.09 7.13 -8.86
CA ARG A 127 4.65 6.20 -9.83
C ARG A 127 3.67 6.06 -10.99
N MET A 128 3.96 6.68 -12.13
CA MET A 128 3.19 6.39 -13.34
C MET A 128 3.49 4.96 -13.80
N LYS A 129 2.47 4.10 -13.85
CA LYS A 129 2.55 2.81 -14.54
C LYS A 129 2.89 3.08 -16.00
N THR A 130 4.02 2.55 -16.47
CA THR A 130 4.29 2.47 -17.91
C THR A 130 3.22 1.55 -18.50
N THR A 131 2.30 2.09 -19.28
CA THR A 131 1.42 1.26 -20.08
C THR A 131 2.31 0.42 -21.00
N LYS A 132 2.25 -0.91 -20.86
CA LYS A 132 2.71 -1.80 -21.93
C LYS A 132 1.67 -1.72 -23.03
N ASP A 133 1.57 -0.57 -23.68
CA ASP A 133 0.91 -0.52 -24.96
C ASP A 133 1.82 -1.28 -25.93
N GLU A 134 1.28 -2.36 -26.49
CA GLU A 134 1.90 -3.10 -27.58
C GLU A 134 2.07 -2.11 -28.73
N VAL A 135 3.29 -1.57 -28.86
CA VAL A 135 3.62 -0.59 -29.88
C VAL A 135 3.62 -1.31 -31.22
N ASP A 136 2.56 -1.13 -32.00
CA ASP A 136 2.51 -1.60 -33.38
C ASP A 136 3.56 -0.83 -34.20
N LEU A 137 4.71 -1.47 -34.43
CA LEU A 137 5.88 -0.87 -35.08
C LEU A 137 5.62 -0.47 -36.54
N ALA A 138 4.49 -0.86 -37.13
CA ALA A 138 4.14 -0.56 -38.51
C ALA A 138 3.54 0.84 -38.72
N ALA A 139 3.12 1.53 -37.65
CA ALA A 139 2.33 2.78 -37.76
C ALA A 139 3.12 4.08 -37.56
N LEU A 140 4.44 4.05 -37.39
CA LEU A 140 5.24 5.27 -37.20
C LEU A 140 5.49 6.00 -38.55
N PRO A 141 5.02 7.25 -38.72
CA PRO A 141 5.36 8.04 -39.90
C PRO A 141 6.72 8.70 -39.66
N GLY A 142 7.76 8.20 -40.33
CA GLY A 142 9.02 8.95 -40.45
C GLY A 142 10.27 8.11 -40.19
N GLY A 143 11.08 7.95 -41.23
CA GLY A 143 12.33 7.19 -41.19
C GLY A 143 13.32 7.71 -40.13
N GLY A 144 13.78 6.80 -39.27
CA GLY A 144 15.08 6.91 -38.60
C GLY A 144 15.22 7.99 -37.51
N GLN A 145 14.14 8.48 -36.90
CA GLN A 145 14.26 9.31 -35.70
C GLN A 145 14.35 8.44 -34.44
N ILE A 146 15.49 8.53 -33.75
CA ILE A 146 15.75 7.81 -32.49
C ILE A 146 14.69 8.25 -31.48
N THR A 147 13.91 7.29 -30.99
CA THR A 147 12.92 7.45 -29.94
C THR A 147 13.57 8.17 -28.75
N GLN A 148 13.12 9.39 -28.46
CA GLN A 148 13.66 10.17 -27.36
C GLN A 148 13.20 9.58 -26.03
N TYR A 149 14.02 8.72 -25.43
CA TYR A 149 13.78 8.16 -24.09
C TYR A 149 13.76 9.30 -23.05
N LYS A 150 12.58 9.59 -22.51
CA LYS A 150 12.41 10.51 -21.37
C LYS A 150 12.41 9.68 -20.08
N SER A 151 13.54 9.65 -19.39
CA SER A 151 13.65 9.10 -18.03
C SER A 151 13.70 10.24 -17.01
N GLN A 152 13.00 10.11 -15.88
CA GLN A 152 13.11 11.06 -14.76
C GLN A 152 14.56 11.13 -14.24
N ALA A 153 15.31 10.02 -14.30
CA ALA A 153 16.74 10.01 -13.98
C ALA A 153 17.55 10.87 -14.95
N ALA A 154 17.20 10.88 -16.24
CA ALA A 154 17.85 11.73 -17.24
C ALA A 154 17.53 13.23 -17.04
N VAL A 155 16.32 13.57 -16.59
CA VAL A 155 15.95 14.94 -16.22
C VAL A 155 16.73 15.41 -14.99
N PHE A 156 16.89 14.55 -13.98
CA PHE A 156 17.70 14.86 -12.80
C PHE A 156 19.20 15.00 -13.12
N LEU A 157 19.74 14.18 -14.03
CA LEU A 157 21.14 14.28 -14.48
C LEU A 157 21.41 15.56 -15.28
N LYS A 158 20.44 16.04 -16.06
CA LYS A 158 20.52 17.36 -16.72
C LYS A 158 20.53 18.53 -15.74
N GLY A 159 20.06 18.37 -14.51
CA GLY A 159 20.11 19.44 -13.51
C GLY A 159 21.46 19.65 -12.85
N ARG A 160 22.47 18.81 -13.13
CA ARG A 160 23.78 18.87 -12.47
C ARG A 160 24.70 19.89 -13.14
N GLU A 161 25.53 20.57 -12.35
CA GLU A 161 26.53 21.54 -12.82
C GLU A 161 27.58 20.91 -13.75
N TYR A 162 27.85 19.61 -13.57
CA TYR A 162 28.74 18.84 -14.42
C TYR A 162 27.94 17.80 -15.22
N GLN A 163 27.82 18.01 -16.53
CA GLN A 163 27.11 17.12 -17.47
C GLN A 163 28.07 16.23 -18.29
N GLY A 164 29.36 16.27 -17.98
CA GLY A 164 30.40 15.58 -18.77
C GLY A 164 30.74 16.34 -20.06
N LEU A 165 31.54 15.69 -20.91
CA LEU A 165 31.98 16.25 -22.19
C LEU A 165 30.88 16.05 -23.24
N GLU A 166 30.17 17.12 -23.61
CA GLU A 166 29.19 17.06 -24.69
C GLU A 166 29.88 16.75 -26.03
N ILE A 167 29.43 15.71 -26.71
CA ILE A 167 29.94 15.33 -28.02
C ILE A 167 29.22 16.20 -29.06
N GLY A 168 29.84 17.31 -29.44
CA GLY A 168 29.36 18.19 -30.51
C GLY A 168 29.46 17.53 -31.88
N PHE A 169 28.52 16.65 -32.22
CA PHE A 169 28.47 15.98 -33.52
C PHE A 169 28.46 17.01 -34.66
N GLY A 170 29.53 17.03 -35.45
CA GLY A 170 29.68 17.89 -36.64
C GLY A 170 30.21 19.30 -36.39
N GLN A 171 30.50 19.68 -35.14
CA GLN A 171 31.00 21.03 -34.80
C GLN A 171 32.52 21.08 -34.53
N THR A 172 33.17 19.93 -34.36
CA THR A 172 34.61 19.83 -34.11
C THR A 172 35.35 19.36 -35.36
N GLU A 173 36.10 20.25 -35.99
CA GLU A 173 37.02 19.91 -37.07
C GLU A 173 38.09 18.93 -36.58
N VAL A 174 38.43 17.92 -37.38
CA VAL A 174 39.42 16.90 -37.04
C VAL A 174 40.81 17.54 -36.95
N LYS A 175 41.32 17.71 -35.72
CA LYS A 175 42.70 18.15 -35.47
C LYS A 175 43.58 16.94 -35.18
N LYS A 176 44.83 16.96 -35.67
CA LYS A 176 45.83 15.95 -35.29
C LYS A 176 46.09 16.01 -33.79
N ALA A 177 46.21 14.85 -33.15
CA ALA A 177 46.49 14.78 -31.71
C ALA A 177 47.79 15.53 -31.38
N VAL A 178 47.74 16.42 -30.39
CA VAL A 178 48.89 17.15 -29.86
C VAL A 178 49.25 16.52 -28.51
N GLU A 179 50.55 16.37 -28.25
CA GLU A 179 51.04 15.85 -26.98
C GLU A 179 50.64 16.80 -25.84
N GLY A 180 49.90 16.28 -24.84
CA GLY A 180 49.39 17.08 -23.73
C GLY A 180 50.47 17.47 -22.73
N HIS A 181 50.20 18.48 -21.92
CA HIS A 181 51.11 18.87 -20.82
C HIS A 181 51.16 17.77 -19.75
N ARG A 182 52.37 17.43 -19.31
CA ARG A 182 52.61 16.46 -18.23
C ARG A 182 53.24 17.19 -17.05
N GLY A 183 52.58 17.14 -15.89
CA GLY A 183 53.03 17.81 -14.67
C GLY A 183 52.17 17.45 -13.46
N ILE A 184 52.60 17.86 -12.26
CA ILE A 184 51.84 17.68 -11.01
C ILE A 184 50.81 18.82 -10.93
N ALA A 185 49.54 18.49 -10.70
CA ALA A 185 48.40 19.42 -10.78
C ALA A 185 48.26 20.38 -9.57
N SER A 186 49.37 20.89 -9.03
CA SER A 186 49.36 21.72 -7.81
C SER A 186 49.43 23.24 -8.06
N GLU A 187 49.53 23.69 -9.31
CA GLU A 187 49.85 25.10 -9.61
C GLU A 187 49.08 25.68 -10.82
N TYR A 188 47.79 25.36 -10.94
CA TYR A 188 46.91 26.13 -11.83
C TYR A 188 46.34 27.32 -11.04
N ALA A 189 46.90 28.51 -11.29
CA ALA A 189 46.33 29.80 -10.87
C ALA A 189 45.37 30.34 -11.94
#